data_AF-A0A2E8DVF2-F1
#
_entry.id   AF-A0A2E8DVF2-F1
#
_cell.length_a   1.000
_cell.length_b   1.000
_cell.length_c   1.000
_cell.angle_alpha   90.00
_cell.angle_beta   90.00
_cell.angle_gamma   90.00
#
_symmetry.space_group_name_H-M   'P 1'
#
loop_
_entity.id
_entity.type
_entity.pdbx_description
1 polymer ?
#
loop_
_entity_poly.entity_id
_entity_poly.type
_entity_poly.pdbx_seq_one_letter_code
_entity_poly.pdbx_strand_id
1 'polypeptide(L)'
;MTQINKWLRKLELFVGCLLVGLCLGCASPEDRVERPILGDEDPREVEVQKAFSIAQSAIDKTGLGIDLSELGDLGNLETILASPEELENIPEPAIQDAIAAMYLVLDASGAETPIMTNVAITTSPFQVGSNSILSKTDQILMHVNLAHFYLSDALRKLQTEKGDLFEIDFIEGQYDFHLSESAKKQFDNLEPEEYLLQFSIKQRQVIIDAVTLLTSARIRVIEQPGTKDVYGKLIQNQATLIDRRISRQDALYHLDQGLKMAKQLAPDLATSIQNLNENVADIFTNKLLDEVSKWGFSIGNRDEVEARIRQLVSQ
;
A
#
# COMPACT_ATOMS: atom_id res chain seq x y z
N MET A 1 62.28 -27.36 20.48
CA MET A 1 61.84 -25.96 20.29
C MET A 1 61.25 -25.78 18.88
N THR A 2 60.25 -26.60 18.49
CA THR A 2 59.92 -26.77 17.04
C THR A 2 58.50 -27.25 16.70
N GLN A 3 57.56 -27.35 17.64
CA GLN A 3 56.14 -27.63 17.31
C GLN A 3 55.12 -26.64 17.90
N ILE A 4 55.41 -26.03 19.05
CA ILE A 4 54.53 -25.01 19.66
C ILE A 4 54.44 -23.75 18.76
N ASN A 5 55.52 -23.37 18.07
CA ASN A 5 55.54 -22.21 17.16
C ASN A 5 54.74 -22.40 15.85
N LYS A 6 54.39 -23.65 15.47
CA LYS A 6 53.55 -23.90 14.28
C LYS A 6 52.06 -23.73 14.57
N TRP A 7 51.63 -24.00 15.81
CA TRP A 7 50.24 -23.82 16.24
C TRP A 7 49.92 -22.34 16.52
N LEU A 8 50.86 -21.61 17.15
CA LEU A 8 50.73 -20.17 17.35
C LEU A 8 50.62 -19.38 16.03
N ARG A 9 51.42 -19.72 15.02
CA ARG A 9 51.32 -19.08 13.69
C ARG A 9 50.03 -19.39 12.94
N LYS A 10 49.43 -20.58 13.14
CA LYS A 10 48.12 -20.91 12.56
C LYS A 10 46.98 -20.19 13.27
N LEU A 11 47.09 -20.00 14.59
CA LEU A 11 46.12 -19.24 15.37
C LEU A 11 46.18 -17.74 15.04
N GLU A 12 47.37 -17.17 14.87
CA GLU A 12 47.56 -15.77 14.45
C GLU A 12 47.05 -15.50 13.03
N LEU A 13 47.19 -16.45 12.09
CA LEU A 13 46.60 -16.34 10.75
C LEU A 13 45.07 -16.48 10.77
N PHE A 14 44.51 -17.32 11.65
CA PHE A 14 43.06 -17.50 11.75
C PHE A 14 42.40 -16.29 12.42
N VAL A 15 43.03 -15.70 13.45
CA VAL A 15 42.56 -14.47 14.11
C VAL A 15 42.79 -13.23 13.22
N GLY A 16 43.88 -13.20 12.44
CA GLY A 16 44.12 -12.15 11.44
C GLY A 16 43.08 -12.16 10.31
N CYS A 17 42.69 -13.33 9.81
CA CYS A 17 41.61 -13.44 8.82
C CYS A 17 40.22 -13.15 9.42
N LEU A 18 39.97 -13.48 10.69
CA LEU A 18 38.71 -13.14 11.36
C LEU A 18 38.59 -11.63 11.61
N LEU A 19 39.69 -10.95 11.93
CA LEU A 19 39.72 -9.50 12.17
C LEU A 19 39.65 -8.68 10.88
N VAL A 20 40.15 -9.18 9.75
CA VAL A 20 39.90 -8.54 8.44
C VAL A 20 38.46 -8.77 7.97
N GLY A 21 37.83 -9.90 8.34
CA GLY A 21 36.41 -10.15 8.11
C GLY A 21 35.44 -9.37 9.02
N LEU A 22 35.90 -8.89 10.17
CA LEU A 22 35.10 -8.11 11.15
C LEU A 22 35.27 -6.59 11.03
N CYS A 23 36.14 -6.11 10.14
CA CYS A 23 36.31 -4.67 9.84
C CYS A 23 35.59 -4.21 8.56
N LEU A 24 34.77 -5.06 7.92
CA LEU A 24 33.89 -4.70 6.80
C LEU A 24 32.44 -4.36 7.23
N GLY A 25 32.22 -4.12 8.52
CA GLY A 25 30.89 -3.87 9.10
C GLY A 25 30.80 -2.64 10.00
N CYS A 26 31.64 -1.64 9.80
CA CYS A 26 31.48 -0.32 10.43
C CYS A 26 31.10 0.68 9.35
N ALA A 27 29.83 0.69 8.95
CA ALA A 27 29.27 1.84 8.24
C ALA A 27 29.30 3.04 9.21
N SER A 28 30.32 3.88 9.07
CA SER A 28 30.28 5.25 9.57
C SER A 28 29.04 5.94 9.01
N PRO A 29 28.31 6.77 9.78
CA PRO A 29 27.07 7.43 9.34
C PRO A 29 27.22 8.45 8.18
N GLU A 30 28.37 8.51 7.51
CA GLU A 30 28.71 9.50 6.49
C GLU A 30 28.79 8.93 5.06
N ASP A 31 28.65 7.60 4.87
CA ASP A 31 28.59 6.97 3.54
C ASP A 31 27.14 6.62 3.12
N ARG A 32 26.20 7.55 3.35
CA ARG A 32 24.86 7.46 2.74
C ARG A 32 24.97 7.92 1.28
N VAL A 33 24.53 7.04 0.37
CA VAL A 33 24.41 7.18 -1.10
C VAL A 33 25.71 6.89 -1.88
N GLU A 34 26.02 5.60 -2.09
CA GLU A 34 26.69 5.23 -3.33
C GLU A 34 25.68 5.39 -4.47
N ARG A 35 25.82 6.53 -5.18
CA ARG A 35 25.09 6.85 -6.40
C ARG A 35 25.35 5.77 -7.46
N PRO A 36 24.39 5.47 -8.35
CA PRO A 36 24.65 4.64 -9.52
C PRO A 36 25.86 5.19 -10.29
N ILE A 37 26.83 4.33 -10.59
CA ILE A 37 28.01 4.68 -11.38
C ILE A 37 27.60 4.78 -12.84
N LEU A 38 27.80 5.97 -13.40
CA LEU A 38 27.47 6.40 -14.77
C LEU A 38 28.09 5.49 -15.84
N GLY A 39 27.24 4.97 -16.73
CA GLY A 39 27.61 4.35 -17.99
C GLY A 39 26.62 4.77 -19.07
N ASP A 40 27.10 5.56 -20.05
CA ASP A 40 26.42 6.04 -21.27
C ASP A 40 24.94 6.49 -21.11
N GLU A 41 24.83 7.80 -20.81
CA GLU A 41 23.69 8.57 -20.29
C GLU A 41 22.39 8.45 -21.12
N ASP A 42 21.46 7.60 -20.66
CA ASP A 42 20.05 7.80 -20.98
C ASP A 42 19.60 9.13 -20.33
N PRO A 43 19.13 10.15 -21.09
CA PRO A 43 18.76 11.45 -20.54
C PRO A 43 17.66 11.34 -19.46
N ARG A 44 16.91 10.24 -19.42
CA ARG A 44 15.91 9.95 -18.39
C ARG A 44 16.52 9.69 -17.02
N GLU A 45 17.79 9.31 -16.90
CA GLU A 45 18.43 9.04 -15.60
C GLU A 45 18.41 10.28 -14.68
N VAL A 46 18.70 11.45 -15.24
CA VAL A 46 18.66 12.72 -14.51
C VAL A 46 17.24 13.06 -14.07
N GLU A 47 16.24 12.81 -14.92
CA GLU A 47 14.83 13.05 -14.62
C GLU A 47 14.32 12.10 -13.54
N VAL A 48 14.67 10.82 -13.65
CA VAL A 48 14.36 9.78 -12.66
C VAL A 48 14.99 10.11 -11.31
N GLN A 49 16.27 10.48 -11.28
CA GLN A 49 16.95 10.84 -10.03
C GLN A 49 16.29 12.06 -9.36
N LYS A 50 15.91 13.07 -10.15
CA LYS A 50 15.17 14.23 -9.65
C LYS A 50 13.80 13.83 -9.11
N ALA A 51 13.08 12.98 -9.83
CA ALA A 51 11.78 12.48 -9.39
C ALA A 51 11.89 11.67 -8.09
N PHE A 52 12.91 10.81 -7.95
CA PHE A 52 13.18 10.07 -6.72
C PHE A 52 13.41 10.99 -5.52
N SER A 53 14.21 12.04 -5.67
CA SER A 53 14.43 13.01 -4.57
C SER A 53 13.15 13.73 -4.17
N ILE A 54 12.27 14.03 -5.13
CA ILE A 54 10.95 14.61 -4.84
C ILE A 54 10.06 13.59 -4.11
N ALA A 55 10.03 12.34 -4.58
CA ALA A 55 9.26 11.26 -3.97
C ALA A 55 9.71 10.98 -2.53
N GLN A 56 11.01 10.82 -2.29
CA GLN A 56 11.55 10.60 -0.95
C GLN A 56 11.20 11.76 -0.02
N SER A 57 11.37 13.01 -0.46
CA SER A 57 11.01 14.17 0.37
C SER A 57 9.50 14.25 0.67
N ALA A 58 8.64 13.78 -0.24
CA ALA A 58 7.20 13.70 0.01
C ALA A 58 6.87 12.58 1.01
N ILE A 59 7.49 11.41 0.86
CA ILE A 59 7.38 10.27 1.77
C ILE A 59 7.83 10.66 3.18
N ASP A 60 8.98 11.30 3.33
CA ASP A 60 9.52 11.70 4.64
C ASP A 60 8.55 12.62 5.41
N LYS A 61 7.79 13.47 4.71
CA LYS A 61 6.79 14.35 5.32
C LYS A 61 5.58 13.60 5.88
N THR A 62 5.32 12.39 5.41
CA THR A 62 4.24 11.55 5.95
C THR A 62 4.59 10.98 7.31
N GLY A 63 5.90 10.81 7.61
CA GLY A 63 6.36 10.11 8.81
C GLY A 63 6.20 8.59 8.74
N LEU A 64 5.73 8.04 7.61
CA LEU A 64 5.55 6.58 7.41
C LEU A 64 6.83 5.84 7.03
N GLY A 65 7.96 6.54 6.93
CA GLY A 65 9.30 5.98 7.09
C GLY A 65 9.70 4.80 6.20
N ILE A 66 9.08 4.61 5.02
CA ILE A 66 9.57 3.60 4.06
C ILE A 66 10.65 4.26 3.19
N ASP A 67 11.88 3.76 3.29
CA ASP A 67 12.95 4.16 2.38
C ASP A 67 12.73 3.46 1.03
N LEU A 68 12.66 4.24 -0.06
CA LEU A 68 12.52 3.70 -1.41
C LEU A 68 13.73 2.86 -1.86
N SER A 69 14.85 2.92 -1.13
CA SER A 69 16.13 2.28 -1.45
C SER A 69 16.53 1.13 -0.52
N GLU A 70 15.84 0.92 0.61
CA GLU A 70 16.20 -0.15 1.55
C GLU A 70 15.41 -1.44 1.28
N LEU A 71 16.13 -2.46 0.79
CA LEU A 71 15.63 -3.82 0.62
C LEU A 71 15.46 -4.57 1.96
N GLY A 72 15.94 -4.00 3.08
CA GLY A 72 15.97 -4.66 4.40
C GLY A 72 14.58 -4.97 4.95
N ASP A 73 13.62 -4.09 4.68
CA ASP A 73 12.23 -4.21 5.17
C ASP A 73 11.38 -5.19 4.34
N LEU A 74 11.91 -5.67 3.22
CA LEU A 74 11.24 -6.60 2.32
C LEU A 74 11.13 -8.03 2.85
N GLY A 75 11.96 -8.38 3.83
CA GLY A 75 11.93 -9.71 4.46
C GLY A 75 10.69 -9.94 5.32
N ASN A 76 10.02 -8.86 5.75
CA ASN A 76 8.75 -8.94 6.45
C ASN A 76 7.88 -7.72 6.14
N LEU A 77 7.18 -7.76 5.01
CA LEU A 77 6.31 -6.66 4.56
C LEU A 77 5.09 -6.41 5.45
N GLU A 78 4.85 -7.21 6.49
CA GLU A 78 3.81 -6.88 7.48
C GLU A 78 4.29 -5.81 8.46
N THR A 79 5.61 -5.64 8.66
CA THR A 79 6.15 -4.64 9.59
C THR A 79 6.11 -3.21 9.06
N ILE A 80 5.88 -3.03 7.76
CA ILE A 80 5.70 -1.70 7.16
C ILE A 80 4.26 -1.20 7.28
N LEU A 81 3.34 -2.04 7.77
CA LEU A 81 1.94 -1.66 7.96
C LEU A 81 1.83 -0.70 9.15
N ALA A 82 1.22 0.46 8.91
CA ALA A 82 1.01 1.47 9.93
C ALA A 82 -0.28 1.20 10.69
N SER A 83 -0.26 1.40 12.01
CA SER A 83 -1.48 1.33 12.81
C SER A 83 -2.45 2.47 12.44
N PRO A 84 -3.78 2.26 12.52
CA PRO A 84 -4.76 3.32 12.26
C PRO A 84 -4.53 4.58 13.10
N GLU A 85 -4.10 4.44 14.36
CA GLU A 85 -3.80 5.55 15.27
C GLU A 85 -2.62 6.41 14.80
N GLU A 86 -1.57 5.80 14.22
CA GLU A 86 -0.44 6.52 13.63
C GLU A 86 -0.88 7.34 12.42
N LEU A 87 -1.83 6.82 11.65
CA LEU A 87 -2.33 7.46 10.44
C LEU A 87 -3.23 8.66 10.71
N GLU A 88 -4.00 8.65 11.81
CA GLU A 88 -5.03 9.66 12.11
C GLU A 88 -4.51 11.11 12.07
N ASN A 89 -3.25 11.30 12.50
CA ASN A 89 -2.64 12.63 12.62
C ASN A 89 -1.89 13.09 11.35
N ILE A 90 -1.79 12.23 10.34
CA ILE A 90 -1.10 12.57 9.09
C ILE A 90 -2.05 13.41 8.23
N PRO A 91 -1.62 14.60 7.76
CA PRO A 91 -2.45 15.41 6.87
C PRO A 91 -2.77 14.66 5.57
N GLU A 92 -4.04 14.66 5.15
CA GLU A 92 -4.47 14.04 3.88
C GLU A 92 -3.58 14.40 2.67
N PRO A 93 -3.22 15.69 2.46
CA PRO A 93 -2.39 16.03 1.31
C PRO A 93 -1.00 15.40 1.36
N ALA A 94 -0.45 15.09 2.54
CA ALA A 94 0.89 14.52 2.65
C ALA A 94 0.98 13.13 2.00
N ILE A 95 -0.02 12.27 2.25
CA ILE A 95 -0.07 10.93 1.64
C ILE A 95 -0.33 11.04 0.13
N GLN A 96 -1.24 11.93 -0.28
CA GLN A 96 -1.56 12.13 -1.69
C GLN A 96 -0.38 12.72 -2.48
N ASP A 97 0.40 13.62 -1.87
CA ASP A 97 1.63 14.17 -2.44
C ASP A 97 2.69 13.08 -2.62
N ALA A 98 2.81 12.15 -1.66
CA ALA A 98 3.72 11.00 -1.78
C ALA A 98 3.30 10.07 -2.94
N ILE A 99 2.01 9.75 -3.05
CA ILE A 99 1.46 8.96 -4.18
C ILE A 99 1.77 9.65 -5.51
N ALA A 100 1.45 10.95 -5.63
CA ALA A 100 1.69 11.72 -6.84
C ALA A 100 3.19 11.73 -7.22
N ALA A 101 4.06 11.94 -6.23
CA ALA A 101 5.50 12.02 -6.45
C ALA A 101 6.11 10.66 -6.86
N MET A 102 5.63 9.55 -6.31
CA MET A 102 6.03 8.21 -6.76
C MET A 102 5.63 7.94 -8.21
N TYR A 103 4.46 8.40 -8.65
CA TYR A 103 4.09 8.31 -10.07
C TYR A 103 4.99 9.15 -10.98
N LEU A 104 5.55 10.27 -10.51
CA LEU A 104 6.55 11.02 -11.28
C LEU A 104 7.80 10.18 -11.56
N VAL A 105 8.20 9.31 -10.63
CA VAL A 105 9.34 8.40 -10.82
C VAL A 105 9.02 7.38 -11.91
N LEU A 106 7.84 6.75 -11.84
CA LEU A 106 7.39 5.81 -12.86
C LEU A 106 7.32 6.47 -14.25
N ASP A 107 6.74 7.67 -14.33
CA ASP A 107 6.64 8.43 -15.58
C ASP A 107 8.02 8.79 -16.15
N ALA A 108 8.90 9.36 -15.33
CA ALA A 108 10.26 9.74 -15.75
C ALA A 108 11.07 8.53 -16.23
N SER A 109 10.83 7.36 -15.63
CA SER A 109 11.50 6.14 -16.05
C SER A 109 11.05 5.62 -17.41
N GLY A 110 9.82 5.96 -17.84
CA GLY A 110 9.14 5.35 -18.97
C GLY A 110 8.37 4.07 -18.60
N ALA A 111 8.08 3.85 -17.32
CA ALA A 111 7.18 2.79 -16.89
C ALA A 111 5.73 3.17 -17.21
N GLU A 112 5.04 2.35 -18.00
CA GLU A 112 3.64 2.61 -18.33
C GLU A 112 2.74 2.20 -17.17
N THR A 113 2.15 3.20 -16.50
CA THR A 113 1.07 2.96 -15.53
C THR A 113 -0.22 3.57 -16.07
N PRO A 114 -1.20 2.74 -16.49
CA PRO A 114 -2.45 3.27 -17.03
C PRO A 114 -3.19 4.07 -15.96
N ILE A 115 -3.81 5.18 -16.37
CA ILE A 115 -4.78 5.87 -15.52
C ILE A 115 -6.12 5.16 -15.68
N MET A 116 -6.73 4.74 -14.57
CA MET A 116 -8.05 4.14 -14.63
C MET A 116 -9.11 5.21 -14.96
N THR A 117 -9.53 5.28 -16.22
CA THR A 117 -10.40 6.36 -16.74
C THR A 117 -11.86 5.99 -16.90
N ASN A 118 -12.20 4.70 -17.04
CA ASN A 118 -13.57 4.15 -16.95
C ASN A 118 -13.50 2.63 -17.06
N VAL A 119 -13.78 1.94 -15.95
CA VAL A 119 -14.34 0.58 -15.81
C VAL A 119 -14.33 -0.28 -17.09
N ALA A 120 -13.15 -0.70 -17.48
CA ALA A 120 -12.90 -2.06 -17.88
C ALA A 120 -11.65 -2.40 -17.09
N ILE A 121 -11.78 -3.35 -16.16
CA ILE A 121 -10.61 -4.01 -15.58
C ILE A 121 -9.97 -4.71 -16.77
N THR A 122 -9.10 -4.00 -17.47
CA THR A 122 -8.17 -4.66 -18.35
C THR A 122 -7.31 -5.43 -17.38
N THR A 123 -7.46 -6.76 -17.41
CA THR A 123 -6.34 -7.66 -17.23
C THR A 123 -5.27 -7.16 -18.19
N SER A 124 -4.51 -6.13 -17.80
CA SER A 124 -3.46 -5.63 -18.65
C SER A 124 -2.47 -6.79 -18.70
N PRO A 125 -2.26 -7.40 -19.88
CA PRO A 125 -1.21 -8.39 -19.99
C PRO A 125 0.05 -7.69 -19.49
N PHE A 126 0.71 -8.30 -18.52
CA PHE A 126 2.04 -7.89 -18.08
C PHE A 126 2.88 -7.67 -19.34
N GLN A 127 3.03 -6.43 -19.79
CA GLN A 127 3.83 -6.16 -20.97
C GLN A 127 5.27 -6.21 -20.47
N VAL A 128 5.90 -7.34 -20.75
CA VAL A 128 7.33 -7.62 -20.54
C VAL A 128 8.23 -6.62 -21.32
N GLY A 129 7.65 -5.66 -22.05
CA GLY A 129 8.34 -4.54 -22.69
C GLY A 129 8.11 -3.22 -21.96
N SER A 130 8.38 -3.16 -20.65
CA SER A 130 8.55 -1.87 -20.00
C SER A 130 9.80 -1.21 -20.59
N ASN A 131 9.64 -0.10 -21.31
CA ASN A 131 10.76 0.78 -21.71
C ASN A 131 11.39 1.49 -20.50
N SER A 132 11.01 1.11 -19.27
CA SER A 132 11.52 1.70 -18.05
C SER A 132 13.02 1.49 -17.92
N ILE A 133 13.72 2.57 -17.56
CA ILE A 133 15.14 2.53 -17.20
C ILE A 133 15.37 2.08 -15.75
N LEU A 134 14.32 1.95 -14.95
CA LEU A 134 14.44 1.43 -13.58
C LEU A 134 14.82 -0.05 -13.62
N SER A 135 15.65 -0.46 -12.66
CA SER A 135 15.85 -1.89 -12.44
C SER A 135 14.50 -2.54 -12.09
N LYS A 136 14.35 -3.82 -12.39
CA LYS A 136 13.11 -4.53 -12.04
C LYS A 136 12.88 -4.56 -10.52
N THR A 137 13.95 -4.55 -9.73
CA THR A 137 13.88 -4.45 -8.27
C THR A 137 13.29 -3.11 -7.83
N ASP A 138 13.74 -2.00 -8.41
CA ASP A 138 13.19 -0.66 -8.11
C ASP A 138 11.72 -0.55 -8.53
N GLN A 139 11.33 -1.19 -9.64
CA GLN A 139 9.93 -1.26 -10.06
C GLN A 139 9.07 -2.03 -9.06
N ILE A 140 9.56 -3.16 -8.50
CA ILE A 140 8.88 -3.89 -7.43
C ILE A 140 8.72 -3.01 -6.20
N LEU A 141 9.80 -2.36 -5.75
CA LEU A 141 9.80 -1.47 -4.59
C LEU A 141 8.79 -0.33 -4.76
N MET A 142 8.75 0.29 -5.94
CA MET A 142 7.81 1.37 -6.23
C MET A 142 6.36 0.90 -6.13
N HIS A 143 6.06 -0.30 -6.63
CA HIS A 143 4.72 -0.87 -6.53
C HIS A 143 4.35 -1.24 -5.09
N VAL A 144 5.24 -1.88 -4.33
CA VAL A 144 4.96 -2.17 -2.91
C VAL A 144 4.73 -0.89 -2.11
N ASN A 145 5.54 0.14 -2.33
CA ASN A 145 5.36 1.46 -1.69
C ASN A 145 4.05 2.12 -2.10
N LEU A 146 3.71 2.15 -3.38
CA LEU A 146 2.42 2.66 -3.83
C LEU A 146 1.28 1.90 -3.14
N ALA A 147 1.30 0.56 -3.09
CA ALA A 147 0.28 -0.21 -2.38
C ALA A 147 0.16 0.21 -0.90
N HIS A 148 1.30 0.35 -0.21
CA HIS A 148 1.33 0.83 1.17
C HIS A 148 0.67 2.20 1.31
N PHE A 149 1.04 3.19 0.50
CA PHE A 149 0.47 4.54 0.63
C PHE A 149 -1.01 4.62 0.27
N TYR A 150 -1.48 3.80 -0.68
CA TYR A 150 -2.92 3.69 -0.95
C TYR A 150 -3.69 3.09 0.24
N LEU A 151 -3.14 2.04 0.86
CA LEU A 151 -3.71 1.45 2.07
C LEU A 151 -3.71 2.47 3.22
N SER A 152 -2.61 3.20 3.42
CA SER A 152 -2.49 4.25 4.42
C SER A 152 -3.49 5.39 4.21
N ASP A 153 -3.73 5.87 2.97
CA ASP A 153 -4.77 6.89 2.74
C ASP A 153 -6.18 6.34 3.00
N ALA A 154 -6.46 5.09 2.61
CA ALA A 154 -7.75 4.45 2.85
C ALA A 154 -8.03 4.31 4.36
N LEU A 155 -7.08 3.78 5.11
CA LEU A 155 -7.16 3.61 6.57
C LEU A 155 -7.27 4.95 7.29
N ARG A 156 -6.46 5.95 6.90
CA ARG A 156 -6.53 7.31 7.45
C ARG A 156 -7.93 7.90 7.26
N LYS A 157 -8.49 7.83 6.04
CA LYS A 157 -9.83 8.35 5.74
C LYS A 157 -10.90 7.71 6.62
N LEU A 158 -10.85 6.38 6.79
CA LEU A 158 -11.75 5.66 7.67
C LEU A 158 -11.57 6.11 9.12
N GLN A 159 -10.33 6.16 9.62
CA GLN A 159 -10.02 6.52 10.99
C GLN A 159 -10.48 7.94 11.34
N THR A 160 -10.22 8.94 10.49
CA THR A 160 -10.54 10.35 10.76
C THR A 160 -12.04 10.61 10.90
N GLU A 161 -12.90 9.83 10.24
CA GLU A 161 -14.35 10.06 10.24
C GLU A 161 -15.14 8.88 10.83
N LYS A 162 -14.47 7.93 11.52
CA LYS A 162 -15.11 6.73 12.10
C LYS A 162 -16.20 7.07 13.13
N GLY A 163 -15.96 8.10 13.94
CA GLY A 163 -16.80 8.44 15.10
C GLY A 163 -16.96 7.23 16.04
N ASP A 164 -18.19 7.02 16.52
CA ASP A 164 -18.54 5.86 17.35
C ASP A 164 -19.12 4.70 16.53
N LEU A 165 -19.00 4.71 15.20
CA LEU A 165 -19.76 3.81 14.32
C LEU A 165 -19.01 2.52 13.96
N PHE A 166 -17.76 2.66 13.54
CA PHE A 166 -16.91 1.54 13.16
C PHE A 166 -15.50 1.73 13.69
N GLU A 167 -14.76 0.63 13.74
CA GLU A 167 -13.40 0.54 14.24
C GLU A 167 -12.56 -0.27 13.27
N ILE A 168 -11.26 0.01 13.28
CA ILE A 168 -10.24 -0.78 12.61
C ILE A 168 -9.27 -1.20 13.69
N ASP A 169 -9.34 -2.45 14.10
CA ASP A 169 -8.34 -3.01 15.01
C ASP A 169 -7.05 -3.31 14.24
N PHE A 170 -5.92 -3.18 14.91
CA PHE A 170 -4.61 -3.55 14.37
C PHE A 170 -3.83 -4.39 15.38
N ILE A 171 -3.70 -5.69 15.08
CA ILE A 171 -3.07 -6.67 15.98
C ILE A 171 -2.03 -7.44 15.18
N GLU A 172 -0.78 -7.38 15.63
CA GLU A 172 0.34 -8.15 15.04
C GLU A 172 0.45 -7.99 13.51
N GLY A 173 0.23 -6.77 13.00
CA GLY A 173 0.31 -6.49 11.56
C GLY A 173 -0.99 -6.74 10.79
N GLN A 174 -2.05 -7.25 11.41
CA GLN A 174 -3.33 -7.53 10.74
C GLN A 174 -4.38 -6.48 11.06
N TYR A 175 -5.13 -6.06 10.02
CA TYR A 175 -6.25 -5.13 10.17
C TYR A 175 -7.57 -5.88 10.28
N ASP A 176 -8.44 -5.45 11.20
CA ASP A 176 -9.80 -5.96 11.31
C ASP A 176 -10.83 -4.84 11.32
N PHE A 177 -11.70 -4.80 10.30
CA PHE A 177 -12.76 -3.80 10.18
C PHE A 177 -14.08 -4.32 10.75
N HIS A 178 -14.72 -3.56 11.63
CA HIS A 178 -16.02 -3.92 12.19
C HIS A 178 -16.78 -2.70 12.72
N LEU A 179 -18.07 -2.89 13.04
CA LEU A 179 -18.81 -1.91 13.85
C LEU A 179 -18.22 -1.82 15.25
N SER A 180 -18.24 -0.64 15.85
CA SER A 180 -17.91 -0.48 17.28
C SER A 180 -18.89 -1.30 18.14
N GLU A 181 -18.53 -1.58 19.39
CA GLU A 181 -19.42 -2.33 20.29
C GLU A 181 -20.77 -1.62 20.52
N SER A 182 -20.77 -0.29 20.57
CA SER A 182 -21.98 0.52 20.73
C SER A 182 -22.84 0.49 19.47
N ALA A 183 -22.23 0.66 18.30
CA ALA A 183 -22.91 0.60 17.02
C ALA A 183 -23.49 -0.79 16.75
N LYS A 184 -22.76 -1.85 17.08
CA LYS A 184 -23.25 -3.22 16.94
C LYS A 184 -24.56 -3.45 17.70
N LYS A 185 -24.64 -3.03 18.97
CA LYS A 185 -25.87 -3.12 19.78
C LYS A 185 -27.03 -2.33 19.17
N GLN A 186 -26.73 -1.19 18.55
CA GLN A 186 -27.73 -0.41 17.84
C GLN A 186 -28.21 -1.13 16.57
N PHE A 187 -27.30 -1.69 15.78
CA PHE A 187 -27.59 -2.36 14.51
C PHE A 187 -28.31 -3.70 14.69
N ASP A 188 -28.08 -4.41 15.80
CA ASP A 188 -28.80 -5.66 16.14
C ASP A 188 -30.33 -5.46 16.26
N ASN A 189 -30.79 -4.21 16.42
CA ASN A 189 -32.21 -3.85 16.53
C ASN A 189 -32.77 -3.17 15.26
N LEU A 190 -31.98 -3.09 14.19
CA LEU A 190 -32.36 -2.44 12.93
C LEU A 190 -32.57 -3.47 11.83
N GLU A 191 -33.47 -3.19 10.90
CA GLU A 191 -33.55 -3.93 9.65
C GLU A 191 -32.36 -3.53 8.74
N PRO A 192 -31.83 -4.44 7.89
CA PRO A 192 -30.66 -4.16 7.05
C PRO A 192 -30.79 -2.90 6.18
N GLU A 193 -32.00 -2.60 5.71
CA GLU A 193 -32.31 -1.38 4.95
C GLU A 193 -32.16 -0.07 5.73
N GLU A 194 -32.18 -0.13 7.07
CA GLU A 194 -32.02 1.01 7.97
C GLU A 194 -30.56 1.28 8.34
N TYR A 195 -29.64 0.38 8.01
CA TYR A 195 -28.23 0.48 8.40
C TYR A 195 -27.58 1.72 7.80
N LEU A 196 -27.82 1.99 6.52
CA LEU A 196 -27.25 3.14 5.81
C LEU A 196 -27.65 4.50 6.42
N LEU A 197 -28.78 4.52 7.15
CA LEU A 197 -29.30 5.70 7.84
C LEU A 197 -28.45 6.07 9.06
N GLN A 198 -27.73 5.11 9.63
CA GLN A 198 -26.89 5.33 10.81
C GLN A 198 -25.60 6.08 10.48
N PHE A 199 -25.20 6.09 9.21
CA PHE A 199 -24.01 6.79 8.76
C PHE A 199 -24.32 8.27 8.50
N SER A 200 -23.40 9.16 8.86
CA SER A 200 -23.40 10.54 8.36
C SER A 200 -22.98 10.58 6.89
N ILE A 201 -23.22 11.73 6.23
CA ILE A 201 -22.75 11.99 4.85
C ILE A 201 -21.23 11.77 4.74
N LYS A 202 -20.46 12.22 5.74
CA LYS A 202 -19.01 12.10 5.75
C LYS A 202 -18.55 10.66 5.94
N GLN A 203 -19.15 9.93 6.88
CA GLN A 203 -18.86 8.50 7.08
C GLN A 203 -19.13 7.69 5.81
N ARG A 204 -20.26 7.94 5.13
CA ARG A 204 -20.55 7.32 3.84
C ARG A 204 -19.47 7.63 2.81
N GLN A 205 -19.01 8.88 2.75
CA GLN A 205 -18.00 9.30 1.78
C GLN A 205 -16.64 8.64 2.02
N VAL A 206 -16.16 8.59 3.26
CA VAL A 206 -14.85 7.97 3.55
C VAL A 206 -14.86 6.46 3.29
N ILE A 207 -15.99 5.78 3.53
CA ILE A 207 -16.15 4.37 3.18
C ILE A 207 -16.06 4.17 1.67
N ILE A 208 -16.80 4.97 0.90
CA ILE A 208 -16.76 4.94 -0.57
C ILE A 208 -15.34 5.16 -1.08
N ASP A 209 -14.65 6.17 -0.57
CA ASP A 209 -13.31 6.54 -1.02
C ASP A 209 -12.25 5.51 -0.60
N ALA A 210 -12.31 4.98 0.63
CA ALA A 210 -11.40 3.94 1.11
C ALA A 210 -11.53 2.65 0.29
N VAL A 211 -12.76 2.18 0.09
CA VAL A 211 -13.02 1.00 -0.77
C VAL A 211 -12.50 1.25 -2.19
N THR A 212 -12.68 2.47 -2.72
CA THR A 212 -12.21 2.85 -4.05
C THR A 212 -10.68 2.86 -4.15
N LEU A 213 -9.97 3.37 -3.14
CA LEU A 213 -8.51 3.38 -3.06
C LEU A 213 -7.92 1.97 -2.95
N LEU A 214 -8.60 1.07 -2.23
CA LEU A 214 -8.14 -0.30 -2.06
C LEU A 214 -8.38 -1.14 -3.33
N THR A 215 -9.55 -1.01 -3.95
CA THR A 215 -10.05 -2.01 -4.91
C THR A 215 -10.48 -1.50 -6.26
N SER A 216 -10.59 -0.17 -6.43
CA SER A 216 -11.28 0.43 -7.57
C SER A 216 -12.75 -0.01 -7.74
N ALA A 217 -13.39 -0.50 -6.67
CA ALA A 217 -14.78 -0.88 -6.74
C ALA A 217 -15.68 0.31 -7.07
N ARG A 218 -16.74 0.05 -7.85
CA ARG A 218 -17.83 0.98 -8.18
C ARG A 218 -18.83 1.03 -7.02
N ILE A 219 -18.34 1.47 -5.87
CA ILE A 219 -19.15 1.65 -4.68
C ILE A 219 -19.87 2.99 -4.73
N ARG A 220 -21.15 3.00 -4.34
CA ARG A 220 -21.97 4.20 -4.26
C ARG A 220 -23.07 4.05 -3.23
N VAL A 221 -23.57 5.18 -2.77
CA VAL A 221 -24.88 5.28 -2.13
C VAL A 221 -25.89 5.63 -3.21
N ILE A 222 -27.01 4.90 -3.25
CA ILE A 222 -28.15 5.22 -4.10
C ILE A 222 -29.11 6.08 -3.28
N GLU A 223 -29.57 7.18 -3.86
CA GLU A 223 -30.56 8.06 -3.26
C GLU A 223 -31.79 7.28 -2.77
N GLN A 224 -32.25 7.62 -1.56
CA GLN A 224 -33.48 7.09 -0.98
C GLN A 224 -34.46 8.26 -0.78
N PRO A 225 -35.40 8.49 -1.71
CA PRO A 225 -36.25 9.67 -1.72
C PRO A 225 -36.99 9.89 -0.40
N GLY A 226 -36.90 11.11 0.15
CA GLY A 226 -37.56 11.50 1.40
C GLY A 226 -36.96 10.87 2.68
N THR A 227 -35.98 9.98 2.56
CA THR A 227 -35.35 9.27 3.67
C THR A 227 -34.20 10.10 4.23
N LYS A 228 -34.09 10.14 5.57
CA LYS A 228 -33.08 10.92 6.29
C LYS A 228 -32.17 10.01 7.11
N ASP A 229 -30.91 10.38 7.23
CA ASP A 229 -29.98 9.79 8.18
C ASP A 229 -30.32 10.19 9.64
N VAL A 230 -29.59 9.60 10.60
CA VAL A 230 -29.73 9.84 12.04
C VAL A 230 -29.51 11.30 12.45
N TYR A 231 -28.94 12.13 11.57
CA TYR A 231 -28.73 13.57 11.77
C TYR A 231 -29.76 14.43 11.03
N GLY A 232 -30.80 13.82 10.44
CA GLY A 232 -31.87 14.50 9.75
C GLY A 232 -31.51 15.02 8.35
N LYS A 233 -30.39 14.56 7.76
CA LYS A 233 -29.98 14.92 6.40
C LYS A 233 -30.49 13.87 5.40
N LEU A 234 -30.88 14.30 4.21
CA LEU A 234 -31.40 13.40 3.18
C LEU A 234 -30.33 12.42 2.70
N ILE A 235 -30.71 11.16 2.44
CA ILE A 235 -29.87 10.18 1.78
C ILE A 235 -29.84 10.47 0.29
N GLN A 236 -28.71 11.01 -0.20
CA GLN A 236 -28.51 11.38 -1.60
C GLN A 236 -27.52 10.43 -2.27
N ASN A 237 -27.51 10.45 -3.61
CA ASN A 237 -26.48 9.75 -4.36
C ASN A 237 -25.09 10.24 -3.94
N GLN A 238 -24.22 9.30 -3.55
CA GLN A 238 -22.81 9.57 -3.28
C GLN A 238 -21.96 8.59 -4.07
N ALA A 239 -20.87 9.10 -4.65
CA ALA A 239 -19.87 8.34 -5.37
C ALA A 239 -18.48 8.81 -4.94
N THR A 240 -17.44 8.14 -5.41
CA THR A 240 -16.07 8.47 -5.02
C THR A 240 -15.67 9.90 -5.41
N LEU A 241 -14.89 10.53 -4.54
CA LEU A 241 -14.25 11.82 -4.75
C LEU A 241 -12.73 11.69 -5.01
N ILE A 242 -12.22 10.45 -5.16
CA ILE A 242 -10.81 10.21 -5.43
C ILE A 242 -10.40 10.80 -6.79
N ASP A 243 -9.40 11.68 -6.78
CA ASP A 243 -8.83 12.26 -7.99
C ASP A 243 -7.91 11.24 -8.68
N ARG A 244 -8.38 10.66 -9.79
CA ARG A 244 -7.62 9.68 -10.58
C ARG A 244 -6.39 10.24 -11.29
N ARG A 245 -6.20 11.56 -11.28
CA ARG A 245 -4.93 12.18 -11.74
C ARG A 245 -3.81 12.00 -10.72
N ILE A 246 -4.17 11.92 -9.44
CA ILE A 246 -3.27 11.63 -8.32
C ILE A 246 -3.25 10.11 -8.10
N SER A 247 -4.39 9.53 -7.76
CA SER A 247 -4.55 8.10 -7.46
C SER A 247 -4.95 7.32 -8.71
N ARG A 248 -3.99 7.11 -9.61
CA ARG A 248 -4.19 6.52 -10.95
C ARG A 248 -4.76 5.11 -10.95
N GLN A 249 -4.47 4.33 -9.91
CA GLN A 249 -4.82 2.91 -9.76
C GLN A 249 -5.35 2.65 -8.33
N ASP A 250 -5.20 1.44 -7.81
CA ASP A 250 -5.59 1.06 -6.44
C ASP A 250 -4.50 0.21 -5.78
N ALA A 251 -4.63 -0.03 -4.46
CA ALA A 251 -3.67 -0.81 -3.69
C ALA A 251 -3.47 -2.22 -4.28
N LEU A 252 -4.56 -2.92 -4.59
CA LEU A 252 -4.51 -4.28 -5.16
C LEU A 252 -3.79 -4.33 -6.51
N TYR A 253 -3.70 -3.21 -7.26
CA TYR A 253 -3.09 -3.19 -8.60
C TYR A 253 -1.60 -3.23 -8.42
N HIS A 254 -1.11 -2.40 -7.52
CA HIS A 254 0.29 -2.31 -7.21
C HIS A 254 0.80 -3.58 -6.54
N LEU A 255 0.03 -4.18 -5.64
CA LEU A 255 0.34 -5.49 -5.09
C LEU A 255 0.45 -6.59 -6.16
N ASP A 256 -0.48 -6.63 -7.12
CA ASP A 256 -0.44 -7.59 -8.25
C ASP A 256 0.80 -7.38 -9.13
N GLN A 257 1.12 -6.13 -9.48
CA GLN A 257 2.29 -5.83 -10.30
C GLN A 257 3.59 -6.18 -9.57
N GLY A 258 3.71 -5.80 -8.29
CA GLY A 258 4.87 -6.12 -7.45
C GLY A 258 5.09 -7.63 -7.35
N LEU A 259 4.03 -8.40 -7.09
CA LEU A 259 4.10 -9.86 -6.99
C LEU A 259 4.53 -10.51 -8.31
N LYS A 260 3.93 -10.13 -9.43
CA LYS A 260 4.24 -10.67 -10.76
C LYS A 260 5.70 -10.48 -11.13
N MET A 261 6.25 -9.30 -10.83
CA MET A 261 7.67 -9.00 -11.05
C MET A 261 8.56 -9.78 -10.07
N ALA A 262 8.21 -9.82 -8.78
CA ALA A 262 8.99 -10.49 -7.74
C ALA A 262 9.13 -11.99 -7.99
N LYS A 263 8.08 -12.68 -8.44
CA LYS A 263 8.12 -14.12 -8.76
C LYS A 263 9.18 -14.50 -9.78
N GLN A 264 9.53 -13.58 -10.67
CA GLN A 264 10.51 -13.82 -11.72
C GLN A 264 11.96 -13.61 -11.26
N LEU A 265 12.18 -12.92 -10.12
CA LEU A 265 13.48 -12.33 -9.78
C LEU A 265 13.92 -12.56 -8.34
N ALA A 266 12.98 -12.53 -7.39
CA ALA A 266 13.23 -12.58 -5.96
C ALA A 266 12.12 -13.40 -5.27
N PRO A 267 12.25 -14.75 -5.22
CA PRO A 267 11.24 -15.63 -4.64
C PRO A 267 10.90 -15.33 -3.18
N ASP A 268 11.89 -14.94 -2.38
CA ASP A 268 11.68 -14.59 -0.97
C ASP A 268 10.80 -13.34 -0.85
N LEU A 269 11.09 -12.30 -1.65
CA LEU A 269 10.25 -11.11 -1.76
C LEU A 269 8.85 -11.43 -2.28
N ALA A 270 8.73 -12.34 -3.26
CA ALA A 270 7.44 -12.79 -3.74
C ALA A 270 6.61 -13.43 -2.61
N THR A 271 7.25 -14.18 -1.72
CA THR A 271 6.60 -14.78 -0.54
C THR A 271 6.15 -13.69 0.44
N SER A 272 6.99 -12.71 0.74
CA SER A 272 6.60 -11.58 1.60
C SER A 272 5.42 -10.78 1.02
N ILE A 273 5.42 -10.53 -0.29
CA ILE A 273 4.30 -9.84 -0.96
C ILE A 273 3.05 -10.72 -0.93
N GLN A 274 3.19 -12.04 -1.03
CA GLN A 274 2.07 -12.97 -0.94
C GLN A 274 1.40 -12.93 0.44
N ASN A 275 2.20 -12.94 1.52
CA ASN A 275 1.66 -12.81 2.88
C ASN A 275 0.96 -11.46 3.07
N LEU A 276 1.55 -10.38 2.56
CA LEU A 276 0.91 -9.06 2.58
C LEU A 276 -0.43 -9.06 1.80
N ASN A 277 -0.50 -9.77 0.67
CA ASN A 277 -1.74 -9.92 -0.11
C ASN A 277 -2.81 -10.69 0.68
N GLU A 278 -2.44 -11.77 1.37
CA GLU A 278 -3.37 -12.52 2.22
C GLU A 278 -3.98 -11.60 3.27
N ASN A 279 -3.16 -10.81 3.96
CA ASN A 279 -3.63 -9.90 4.99
C ASN A 279 -4.47 -8.73 4.43
N VAL A 280 -3.91 -7.97 3.48
CA VAL A 280 -4.56 -6.74 2.97
C VAL A 280 -5.71 -7.06 2.02
N ALA A 281 -5.50 -7.95 1.06
CA ALA A 281 -6.49 -8.24 0.03
C ALA A 281 -7.58 -9.20 0.53
N ASP A 282 -7.22 -10.30 1.20
CA ASP A 282 -8.21 -11.26 1.66
C ASP A 282 -8.83 -10.81 2.98
N ILE A 283 -8.06 -10.78 4.07
CA ILE A 283 -8.59 -10.59 5.42
C ILE A 283 -9.28 -9.22 5.55
N PHE A 284 -8.54 -8.15 5.30
CA PHE A 284 -9.06 -6.80 5.52
C PHE A 284 -10.05 -6.37 4.42
N THR A 285 -9.64 -6.45 3.16
CA THR A 285 -10.43 -5.88 2.06
C THR A 285 -11.72 -6.67 1.78
N ASN A 286 -11.71 -8.01 1.81
CA ASN A 286 -12.98 -8.75 1.65
C ASN A 286 -13.92 -8.49 2.82
N LYS A 287 -13.42 -8.46 4.05
CA LYS A 287 -14.26 -8.15 5.22
C LYS A 287 -14.90 -6.77 5.10
N LEU A 288 -14.12 -5.76 4.72
CA LEU A 288 -14.64 -4.41 4.45
C LEU A 288 -15.73 -4.44 3.37
N LEU A 289 -15.51 -5.11 2.24
CA LEU A 289 -16.49 -5.21 1.16
C LEU A 289 -17.78 -5.91 1.61
N ASP A 290 -17.68 -6.96 2.40
CA ASP A 290 -18.81 -7.69 3.00
C ASP A 290 -19.63 -6.77 3.90
N GLU A 291 -18.96 -6.11 4.85
CA GLU A 291 -19.62 -5.23 5.81
C GLU A 291 -20.32 -4.07 5.12
N VAL A 292 -19.65 -3.34 4.22
CA VAL A 292 -20.28 -2.19 3.53
C VAL A 292 -21.46 -2.63 2.64
N SER A 293 -21.41 -3.84 2.07
CA SER A 293 -22.55 -4.37 1.32
C SER A 293 -23.74 -4.68 2.22
N LYS A 294 -23.50 -5.29 3.40
CA LYS A 294 -24.54 -5.50 4.41
C LYS A 294 -25.14 -4.19 4.90
N TRP A 295 -24.34 -3.13 4.97
CA TRP A 295 -24.79 -1.80 5.40
C TRP A 295 -25.54 -1.01 4.32
N GLY A 296 -25.77 -1.59 3.14
CA GLY A 296 -26.60 -1.00 2.09
C GLY A 296 -25.85 -0.19 1.03
N PHE A 297 -24.51 -0.24 1.00
CA PHE A 297 -23.74 0.35 -0.09
C PHE A 297 -23.85 -0.52 -1.35
N SER A 298 -24.07 0.11 -2.50
CA SER A 298 -24.16 -0.57 -3.79
C SER A 298 -22.79 -0.71 -4.42
N ILE A 299 -22.33 -1.93 -4.70
CA ILE A 299 -21.06 -2.21 -5.39
C ILE A 299 -21.33 -2.80 -6.77
N GLY A 300 -21.08 -2.02 -7.83
CA GLY A 300 -21.46 -2.39 -9.21
C GLY A 300 -20.56 -3.43 -9.89
N ASN A 301 -19.36 -3.73 -9.37
CA ASN A 301 -18.40 -4.70 -9.91
C ASN A 301 -17.85 -5.64 -8.82
N ARG A 302 -18.70 -6.03 -7.87
CA ARG A 302 -18.29 -6.85 -6.72
C ARG A 302 -17.61 -8.16 -7.15
N ASP A 303 -18.23 -8.92 -8.04
CA ASP A 303 -17.72 -10.22 -8.50
C ASP A 303 -16.33 -10.10 -9.15
N GLU A 304 -16.08 -9.01 -9.88
CA GLU A 304 -14.79 -8.74 -10.52
C GLU A 304 -13.70 -8.45 -9.49
N VAL A 305 -14.01 -7.66 -8.46
CA VAL A 305 -13.09 -7.35 -7.36
C VAL A 305 -12.77 -8.61 -6.56
N GLU A 306 -13.77 -9.40 -6.21
CA GLU A 306 -13.56 -10.66 -5.49
C GLU A 306 -12.74 -11.67 -6.32
N ALA A 307 -12.97 -11.75 -7.64
CA ALA A 307 -12.18 -12.62 -8.52
C ALA A 307 -10.70 -12.20 -8.54
N ARG A 308 -10.43 -10.90 -8.52
CA ARG A 308 -9.08 -10.35 -8.46
C ARG A 308 -8.41 -10.62 -7.12
N ILE A 309 -9.12 -10.49 -6.00
CA ILE A 309 -8.60 -10.85 -4.68
C ILE A 309 -8.25 -12.34 -4.63
N ARG A 310 -9.16 -13.22 -5.09
CA ARG A 310 -8.88 -14.65 -5.21
C ARG A 310 -7.65 -14.94 -6.08
N GLN A 311 -7.49 -14.22 -7.20
CA GLN A 311 -6.33 -14.36 -8.07
C GLN A 311 -5.03 -13.88 -7.41
N LEU A 312 -5.06 -12.83 -6.59
CA LEU A 312 -3.89 -12.33 -5.86
C LEU A 312 -3.42 -13.32 -4.80
N VAL A 313 -4.36 -13.95 -4.10
CA VAL A 313 -4.08 -14.81 -2.94
C VAL A 313 -3.75 -16.26 -3.35
N SER A 314 -4.24 -16.72 -4.50
CA SER A 314 -3.98 -18.08 -5.02
C SER A 314 -2.72 -18.22 -5.88
N GLN A 315 -2.03 -17.11 -6.09
CA GLN A 315 -0.99 -16.95 -7.10
C GLN A 315 0.34 -17.51 -6.64
#